data_AF-A0A358HZL7-F1
#
_entry.id   AF-A0A358HZL7-F1
#
_cell.length_a   1.000
_cell.length_b   1.000
_cell.length_c   1.000
_cell.angle_alpha   90.00
_cell.angle_beta   90.00
_cell.angle_gamma   90.00
#
_symmetry.space_group_name_H-M   'P 1'
#
loop_
_entity.id
_entity.type
_entity.pdbx_description
1 polymer ?
#
loop_
_entity_poly.entity_id
_entity_poly.type
_entity_poly.pdbx_seq_one_letter_code
_entity_poly.pdbx_strand_id
1 'polypeptide(L)' 'MPGLKPGKLPEIDPPGGDVALDALLADVRACAICADSLPLGPRPVVRMAKAARILVIGQAPGTKVHETGL' A
#
# COMPACT_ATOMS: atom_id res chain seq x y z
N MET A 1 -17.31 -11.56 -2.84
CA MET A 1 -17.42 -10.40 -3.75
C MET A 1 -17.09 -10.88 -5.15
N PRO A 2 -18.05 -10.94 -6.08
CA PRO A 2 -17.78 -11.35 -7.45
C PRO A 2 -16.90 -10.30 -8.13
N GLY A 3 -15.84 -10.70 -8.82
CA GLY A 3 -15.17 -9.86 -9.82
C GLY A 3 -13.75 -9.36 -9.53
N LEU A 4 -13.13 -9.68 -8.38
CA LEU A 4 -11.72 -9.33 -8.19
C LEU A 4 -10.82 -10.40 -8.82
N LYS A 5 -10.11 -10.07 -9.90
CA LYS A 5 -9.10 -10.96 -10.48
C LYS A 5 -7.94 -11.13 -9.48
N PRO A 6 -7.48 -12.36 -9.19
CA PRO A 6 -6.28 -12.57 -8.40
C PRO A 6 -5.12 -11.77 -9.01
N GLY A 7 -4.48 -10.91 -8.21
CA GLY A 7 -3.33 -10.11 -8.65
C GLY A 7 -3.64 -8.85 -9.47
N LYS A 8 -4.91 -8.46 -9.67
CA LYS A 8 -5.25 -7.17 -10.28
C LYS A 8 -6.39 -6.51 -9.53
N LEU A 9 -6.03 -5.72 -8.52
CA LEU A 9 -6.95 -4.76 -7.90
C LEU A 9 -7.33 -3.67 -8.92
N PRO A 10 -8.56 -3.14 -8.88
CA PRO A 10 -8.90 -1.94 -9.63
C PRO A 10 -7.97 -0.80 -9.21
N GLU A 11 -7.47 -0.08 -10.20
CA GLU A 11 -6.62 1.10 -10.00
C GLU A 11 -7.49 2.19 -9.34
N ILE A 12 -7.26 2.44 -8.04
CA ILE A 12 -8.10 3.36 -7.23
C ILE A 12 -7.73 4.82 -7.52
N ASP A 13 -6.53 5.06 -8.06
CA ASP A 13 -6.08 6.35 -8.60
C ASP A 13 -5.11 6.06 -9.76
N PRO A 14 -5.44 6.40 -11.01
CA PRO A 14 -4.47 6.33 -12.10
C PRO A 14 -3.35 7.35 -11.83
N PRO A 15 -2.08 7.04 -12.17
CA PRO A 15 -0.97 7.96 -11.95
C PRO A 15 -1.23 9.32 -12.62
N GLY A 16 -1.02 10.42 -11.89
CA GLY A 16 -1.11 11.78 -12.41
C GLY A 16 -2.17 12.71 -11.80
N GLY A 17 -2.88 12.30 -10.73
CA GLY A 17 -3.92 13.14 -10.08
C GLY A 17 -3.40 14.16 -9.07
N ASP A 18 -2.31 13.85 -8.35
CA ASP A 18 -1.69 14.74 -7.35
C ASP A 18 -0.21 14.38 -7.14
N VAL A 19 0.68 15.20 -7.69
CA VAL A 19 2.14 14.98 -7.69
C VAL A 19 2.71 14.87 -6.28
N ALA A 20 2.19 15.63 -5.32
CA ALA A 20 2.70 15.62 -3.96
C ALA A 20 2.32 14.33 -3.23
N LEU A 21 1.08 13.85 -3.44
CA LEU A 21 0.64 12.56 -2.90
C LEU A 21 1.40 11.40 -3.52
N ASP A 22 1.61 11.43 -4.85
CA ASP A 22 2.38 10.39 -5.56
C ASP A 22 3.82 10.30 -5.05
N ALA A 23 4.49 11.45 -4.86
CA ALA A 23 5.84 11.51 -4.28
C ALA A 23 5.88 10.95 -2.86
N LEU A 24 4.94 11.34 -1.99
CA LEU A 24 4.87 10.83 -0.62
C LEU A 24 4.66 9.30 -0.61
N LEU A 25 3.77 8.77 -1.46
CA LEU A 25 3.54 7.34 -1.55
C LEU A 25 4.77 6.58 -2.07
N ALA A 26 5.55 7.18 -2.97
CA ALA A 26 6.81 6.61 -3.42
C ALA A 26 7.82 6.52 -2.27
N ASP A 27 7.99 7.60 -1.49
CA ASP A 27 8.88 7.64 -0.33
C ASP A 27 8.48 6.61 0.74
N VAL A 28 7.17 6.52 1.04
CA VAL A 28 6.65 5.53 1.99
C VAL A 28 6.91 4.10 1.51
N ARG A 29 6.74 3.81 0.21
CA ARG A 29 7.01 2.48 -0.36
C ARG A 29 8.49 2.12 -0.35
N ALA A 30 9.38 3.11 -0.40
CA ALA A 30 10.83 2.95 -0.33
C ALA A 30 11.39 2.91 1.11
N CYS A 31 10.55 3.09 2.13
CA CYS A 31 10.99 3.18 3.51
C CYS A 31 11.64 1.87 4.00
N ALA A 32 12.86 2.01 4.57
CA ALA A 32 13.65 0.90 5.12
C ALA A 32 14.11 1.13 6.57
N ILE A 33 13.56 2.11 7.28
CA ILE A 33 14.02 2.55 8.61
C ILE A 33 14.13 1.39 9.63
N CYS A 34 13.21 0.43 9.57
CA CYS A 34 13.13 -0.69 10.52
C CYS A 34 13.67 -2.01 9.97
N ALA A 35 14.50 -1.98 8.91
CA ALA A 35 14.94 -3.19 8.23
C ALA A 35 15.59 -4.23 9.15
N ASP A 36 16.44 -3.79 10.08
CA ASP A 36 17.16 -4.67 11.01
C ASP A 36 16.29 -5.21 12.16
N SER A 37 15.09 -4.66 12.35
CA SER A 37 14.19 -5.00 13.46
C SER A 37 13.00 -5.86 13.03
N LEU A 38 12.78 -6.06 11.73
CA LEU A 38 11.63 -6.78 11.21
C LEU A 38 12.00 -8.19 10.73
N PRO A 39 11.31 -9.26 11.22
CA PRO A 39 11.62 -10.65 10.85
C PRO A 39 11.54 -10.95 9.35
N LEU A 40 10.69 -10.24 8.62
CA LEU A 40 10.48 -10.41 7.17
C LEU A 40 10.94 -9.19 6.36
N GLY A 41 11.69 -8.28 6.99
CA GLY A 41 12.03 -6.98 6.44
C GLY A 41 10.83 -6.03 6.27
N PRO A 42 11.07 -4.80 5.80
CA PRO A 42 10.02 -3.82 5.58
C PRO A 42 9.35 -4.06 4.21
N ARG A 43 8.02 -4.18 4.21
CA ARG A 43 7.21 -4.13 2.99
C ARG A 43 6.00 -3.23 3.23
N PRO A 44 6.15 -1.90 3.11
CA PRO A 44 5.05 -0.97 3.32
C PRO A 44 3.91 -1.25 2.34
N VAL A 45 2.75 -1.69 2.85
CA VAL A 45 1.54 -1.92 2.06
C VAL A 45 0.54 -0.82 2.38
N VAL A 46 0.48 0.19 1.52
CA VAL A 46 -0.44 1.32 1.65
C VAL A 46 -1.20 1.57 0.35
N ARG A 47 -2.48 1.90 0.48
CA ARG A 47 -3.33 2.37 -0.61
C ARG A 47 -4.00 3.65 -0.16
N MET A 48 -3.94 4.68 -1.00
CA MET A 48 -4.54 5.98 -0.74
C MET A 48 -5.09 6.51 -2.05
N ALA A 49 -6.18 7.27 -1.96
CA ALA A 49 -6.67 8.09 -3.06
C ALA A 49 -7.18 9.40 -2.47
N LYS A 50 -6.93 10.52 -3.14
CA LYS A 50 -7.31 11.84 -2.60
C LYS A 50 -8.83 11.98 -2.46
N ALA A 51 -9.58 11.33 -3.34
CA ALA A 51 -11.03 11.28 -3.31
C ALA A 51 -11.61 10.25 -2.33
N ALA A 52 -10.76 9.49 -1.61
CA ALA A 52 -11.23 8.50 -0.66
C ALA A 52 -12.04 9.15 0.47
N ARG A 53 -13.28 8.70 0.66
CA ARG A 53 -14.18 9.21 1.70
C ARG A 53 -14.00 8.50 3.05
N ILE A 54 -13.33 7.35 3.04
CA ILE A 54 -13.19 6.47 4.19
C ILE A 54 -11.70 6.14 4.34
N LEU A 55 -11.17 6.37 5.53
CA LEU A 55 -9.83 5.96 5.93
C LEU A 55 -9.93 4.75 6.84
N VAL A 56 -9.23 3.67 6.47
CA VAL A 56 -9.14 2.45 7.27
C VAL A 56 -7.69 2.28 7.72
N ILE A 57 -7.46 2.21 9.03
CA ILE A 57 -6.14 2.03 9.64
C ILE A 57 -6.14 0.69 10.39
N GLY A 58 -5.26 -0.21 9.98
CA GLY A 58 -4.99 -1.48 10.67
C GLY A 58 -3.72 -1.40 11.54
N GLN A 59 -3.43 -2.46 12.30
CA GLN A 59 -2.20 -2.54 13.10
C GLN A 59 -0.95 -2.76 12.22
N ALA A 60 -0.94 -3.84 11.45
CA ALA A 60 0.21 -4.29 10.66
C ALA A 60 -0.24 -5.31 9.60
N PRO A 61 0.52 -5.49 8.50
CA PRO A 61 0.26 -6.56 7.55
C PRO A 61 0.53 -7.92 8.19
N GLY A 62 -0.40 -8.86 8.04
CA GLY A 62 -0.13 -10.27 8.32
C GLY A 62 0.78 -10.88 7.24
N THR A 63 1.34 -12.07 7.51
CA THR A 63 2.31 -12.73 6.61
C THR A 63 1.81 -12.88 5.17
N LYS A 64 0.53 -13.21 4.97
CA LYS A 64 -0.05 -13.31 3.62
C LYS A 64 0.01 -11.98 2.87
N VAL A 65 -0.35 -10.88 3.52
CA VAL A 65 -0.26 -9.53 2.95
C VAL A 65 1.20 -9.16 2.70
N HIS A 66 2.10 -9.58 3.59
CA HIS A 66 3.54 -9.38 3.43
C HIS A 66 4.11 -10.12 2.22
N GLU A 67 3.53 -11.25 1.81
CA GLU A 67 3.96 -12.01 0.63
C GLU A 67 3.32 -11.45 -0.66
N THR A 68 2.02 -11.13 -0.62
CA THR A 68 1.22 -10.78 -1.82
C THR A 68 1.14 -9.28 -2.08
N GLY A 69 1.30 -8.44 -1.06
CA GLY A 69 0.92 -7.02 -1.09
C GLY A 69 -0.60 -6.78 -1.10
N LEU A 70 -1.40 -7.80 -0.76
CA LEU A 70 -2.87 -7.81 -0.82
C LEU A 70 -3.50 -8.21 0.50
#